data_AF-A0A962SAM2-F1
#
_entry.id   AF-A0A962SAM2-F1
#
_cell.length_a   1.000
_cell.length_b   1.000
_cell.length_c   1.000
_cell.angle_alpha   90.00
_cell.angle_beta   90.00
_cell.angle_gamma   90.00
#
_symmetry.space_group_name_H-M   'P 1'
#
loop_
_entity.id
_entity.type
_entity.pdbx_description
1 polymer ?
#
loop_
_entity_poly.entity_id
_entity_poly.type
_entity_poly.pdbx_seq_one_letter_code
_entity_poly.pdbx_strand_id
1 'polypeptide(L)'
;MTALESIRALIPRVDPIRYRTATAGPRLAMVRLDRLAPFASGNKIFKLQETIDYALRAGFPQLLSFGGAFSNHIHALALTARQAGLESIGIIRGEAQY
;
A
#
# COMPACT_ATOMS: atom_id res chain seq x y z
N MET A 1 -19.32 -3.04 6.68
CA MET A 1 -17.86 -3.16 6.82
C MET A 1 -17.23 -1.87 6.34
N THR A 2 -16.48 -1.18 7.19
CA THR A 2 -15.68 -0.03 6.78
C THR A 2 -14.58 -0.48 5.82
N ALA A 3 -14.05 0.42 5.00
CA ALA A 3 -12.98 0.05 4.07
C ALA A 3 -11.72 -0.49 4.76
N LEU A 4 -11.45 -0.08 6.01
CA LEU A 4 -10.32 -0.57 6.82
C LEU A 4 -10.49 -2.01 7.29
N GLU A 5 -11.71 -2.40 7.67
CA GLU A 5 -12.03 -3.79 8.00
C GLU A 5 -11.77 -4.71 6.80
N SER A 6 -11.98 -4.22 5.58
CA SER A 6 -11.72 -4.96 4.35
C SER A 6 -10.22 -5.15 4.06
N ILE A 7 -9.34 -4.21 4.46
CA ILE A 7 -7.89 -4.36 4.32
C ILE A 7 -7.31 -5.27 5.43
N ARG A 8 -7.88 -5.24 6.64
CA ARG A 8 -7.44 -6.13 7.74
C ARG A 8 -7.80 -7.60 7.50
N ALA A 9 -8.90 -7.86 6.81
CA ALA A 9 -9.30 -9.21 6.39
C ALA A 9 -8.54 -9.74 5.16
N LEU A 10 -7.61 -8.95 4.61
CA LEU A 10 -7.01 -9.21 3.31
C LEU A 10 -5.85 -10.20 3.45
N ILE A 11 -6.07 -11.44 3.00
CA ILE A 11 -5.07 -12.52 3.05
C ILE A 11 -4.20 -12.45 1.78
N PRO A 12 -2.89 -12.19 1.88
CA PRO A 12 -2.02 -12.15 0.72
C PRO A 12 -1.93 -13.50 0.02
N ARG A 13 -2.16 -13.52 -1.30
CA ARG A 13 -1.91 -14.73 -2.11
C ARG A 13 -0.42 -15.03 -2.13
N VAL A 14 -0.05 -16.30 -1.97
CA VAL A 14 1.33 -16.78 -2.13
C VAL A 14 1.43 -17.62 -3.40
N ASP A 15 2.30 -17.22 -4.31
CA ASP A 15 2.50 -17.86 -5.61
C ASP A 15 3.82 -18.63 -5.63
N PRO A 16 3.86 -19.91 -6.03
CA PRO A 16 5.13 -20.58 -6.28
C PRO A 16 5.86 -19.94 -7.45
N ILE A 17 7.16 -19.67 -7.30
CA ILE A 17 8.01 -19.18 -8.39
C ILE A 17 8.66 -20.38 -9.06
N ARG A 18 8.41 -20.54 -10.36
CA ARG A 18 9.09 -21.53 -11.21
C ARG A 18 10.26 -20.87 -11.92
N TYR A 19 11.44 -21.46 -11.80
CA TYR A 19 12.66 -20.98 -12.44
C TYR A 19 13.52 -22.17 -12.87
N ARG A 20 14.34 -21.98 -13.91
CA ARG A 20 15.22 -23.03 -14.43
C ARG A 20 16.57 -22.94 -13.73
N THR A 21 17.06 -24.08 -13.25
CA THR A 21 18.38 -24.23 -12.63
C THR A 21 19.09 -25.43 -13.23
N ALA A 22 20.43 -25.40 -13.21
CA ALA A 22 21.25 -26.52 -13.68
C ALA A 22 21.24 -27.72 -12.71
N THR A 23 20.92 -27.47 -11.44
CA THR A 23 20.82 -28.46 -10.35
C THR A 23 19.51 -28.29 -9.59
N ALA A 24 19.17 -29.19 -8.66
CA ALA A 24 17.98 -29.02 -7.81
C ALA A 24 18.14 -27.79 -6.89
N GLY A 25 17.58 -26.65 -7.31
CA GLY A 25 17.59 -25.40 -6.56
C GLY A 25 16.51 -25.32 -5.46
N PRO A 26 16.57 -24.30 -4.58
CA PRO A 26 15.57 -24.11 -3.53
C PRO A 26 14.16 -23.87 -4.08
N ARG A 27 13.14 -24.24 -3.29
CA ARG A 27 11.75 -23.84 -3.59
C ARG A 27 11.57 -22.36 -3.26
N LEU A 28 11.05 -21.61 -4.23
CA LEU A 28 10.76 -20.18 -4.08
C LEU A 28 9.26 -19.94 -4.16
N ALA A 29 8.78 -18.99 -3.37
CA ALA A 29 7.40 -18.51 -3.40
C ALA A 29 7.37 -16.99 -3.19
N MET A 30 6.34 -16.33 -3.71
CA MET A 30 6.18 -14.88 -3.68
C MET A 30 4.84 -14.50 -3.07
N VAL A 31 4.88 -13.66 -2.05
CA VAL A 31 3.68 -13.01 -1.50
C VAL A 31 3.24 -11.90 -2.45
N ARG A 32 2.04 -12.03 -3.03
CA ARG A 32 1.51 -11.16 -4.09
C ARG A 32 0.79 -9.93 -3.55
N LEU A 33 1.51 -9.09 -2.83
CA LEU A 33 0.96 -7.82 -2.32
C LEU A 33 0.62 -6.83 -3.46
N ASP A 34 1.18 -7.03 -4.63
CA ASP A 34 0.88 -6.27 -5.85
C ASP A 34 -0.57 -6.46 -6.34
N ARG A 35 -1.22 -7.55 -5.96
CA ARG A 35 -2.58 -7.90 -6.44
C ARG A 35 -3.72 -7.42 -5.54
N LEU A 36 -3.40 -6.75 -4.43
CA LEU A 36 -4.38 -6.47 -3.38
C LEU A 36 -5.26 -5.26 -3.68
N ALA A 37 -4.70 -4.24 -4.32
CA ALA A 37 -5.43 -3.02 -4.66
C ALA A 37 -4.98 -2.50 -6.02
N PRO A 38 -5.92 -2.32 -6.98
CA PRO A 38 -5.65 -1.58 -8.20
C PRO A 38 -5.15 -0.17 -7.84
N PHE A 39 -4.06 0.28 -8.47
CA PHE A 39 -3.51 1.63 -8.35
C PHE A 39 -2.82 2.01 -7.02
N ALA A 40 -2.91 1.18 -5.98
CA ALA A 40 -2.18 1.34 -4.71
C ALA A 40 -1.34 0.09 -4.44
N SER A 41 -0.19 -0.01 -5.10
CA SER A 41 0.57 -1.25 -5.10
C SER A 41 1.21 -1.56 -3.74
N GLY A 42 1.12 -2.84 -3.35
CA GLY A 42 2.06 -3.47 -2.44
C GLY A 42 1.78 -3.24 -0.95
N ASN A 43 2.86 -3.26 -0.17
CA ASN A 43 2.82 -3.31 1.29
C ASN A 43 2.36 -2.02 1.98
N LYS A 44 2.17 -0.93 1.22
CA LYS A 44 1.90 0.40 1.78
C LYS A 44 0.52 0.48 2.43
N ILE A 45 -0.46 -0.24 1.89
CA ILE A 45 -1.83 -0.27 2.44
C ILE A 45 -1.83 -0.81 3.88
N PHE A 46 -1.01 -1.82 4.19
CA PHE A 46 -0.91 -2.39 5.54
C PHE A 46 -0.26 -1.42 6.51
N LYS A 47 0.77 -0.69 6.05
CA LYS A 47 1.47 0.31 6.88
C LYS A 47 0.57 1.49 7.23
N LEU A 48 -0.35 1.85 6.34
CA LEU A 48 -1.24 2.99 6.53
C LEU A 48 -2.41 2.68 7.48
N GLN A 49 -2.78 1.41 7.71
CA GLN A 49 -3.93 1.04 8.55
C GLN A 49 -3.90 1.74 9.91
N GLU A 50 -2.78 1.62 10.64
CA GLU A 50 -2.66 2.21 11.97
C GLU A 50 -2.71 3.75 11.95
N THR A 51 -2.16 4.37 10.90
CA THR A 51 -2.23 5.83 10.70
C THR A 51 -3.67 6.30 10.43
N ILE A 52 -4.40 5.59 9.56
CA ILE A 52 -5.80 5.91 9.28
C ILE A 52 -6.65 5.73 10.55
N ASP A 53 -6.48 4.60 11.23
CA ASP A 53 -7.18 4.27 12.46
C ASP A 53 -6.95 5.33 13.53
N TYR A 54 -5.71 5.76 13.70
CA TYR A 54 -5.37 6.86 14.60
C TYR A 54 -6.06 8.16 14.19
N ALA A 55 -6.01 8.53 12.90
CA ALA A 55 -6.63 9.75 12.41
C ALA A 55 -8.15 9.78 12.65
N LEU A 56 -8.84 8.66 12.39
CA LEU A 56 -10.26 8.51 12.67
C LEU A 56 -10.57 8.64 14.16
N ARG A 57 -9.82 7.95 15.03
CA ARG A 57 -10.01 8.02 16.49
C ARG A 57 -9.74 9.40 17.05
N ALA A 58 -8.74 10.10 16.53
CA ALA A 58 -8.38 11.45 16.95
C ALA A 58 -9.26 12.54 16.32
N GLY A 59 -10.17 12.18 15.41
CA GLY A 59 -11.06 13.12 14.75
C GLY A 59 -10.36 14.04 13.75
N PHE A 60 -9.21 13.63 13.20
CA PHE A 60 -8.53 14.40 12.17
C PHE A 60 -9.26 14.25 10.82
N PRO A 61 -9.54 15.34 10.10
CA PRO A 61 -10.29 15.26 8.83
C PRO A 61 -9.39 14.90 7.64
N GLN A 62 -8.08 15.00 7.78
CA GLN A 62 -7.14 14.98 6.66
C GLN A 62 -5.78 14.39 7.05
N LEU A 63 -5.12 13.77 6.07
CA LEU A 63 -3.76 13.24 6.17
C LEU A 63 -2.81 13.98 5.23
N LEU A 64 -1.54 14.09 5.63
CA LEU A 64 -0.50 14.67 4.80
C LEU A 64 0.70 13.73 4.74
N SER A 65 1.28 13.56 3.54
CA SER A 65 2.53 12.83 3.39
C SER A 65 3.38 13.38 2.24
N PHE A 66 4.63 12.94 2.19
CA PHE A 66 5.63 13.34 1.21
C PHE A 66 6.05 12.15 0.35
N GLY A 67 6.39 12.41 -0.91
CA GLY A 67 6.86 11.38 -1.84
C GLY A 67 7.66 11.94 -3.01
N GLY A 68 8.24 11.07 -3.83
CA GLY A 68 8.80 11.42 -5.15
C GLY A 68 7.75 11.28 -6.27
N ALA A 69 8.15 11.57 -7.52
CA ALA A 69 7.25 11.62 -8.67
C ALA A 69 6.48 10.31 -8.94
N PHE A 70 7.07 9.16 -8.61
CA PHE A 70 6.47 7.83 -8.79
C PHE A 70 6.14 7.13 -7.45
N SER A 71 5.75 7.91 -6.44
CA SER A 71 5.55 7.39 -5.08
C SER A 71 4.31 6.50 -4.94
N ASN A 72 4.52 5.19 -4.88
CA ASN A 72 3.50 4.21 -4.48
C ASN A 72 2.86 4.53 -3.12
N HIS A 73 3.58 5.21 -2.23
CA HIS A 73 3.05 5.59 -0.92
C HIS A 73 1.99 6.70 -1.04
N ILE A 74 2.20 7.69 -1.91
CA ILE A 74 1.22 8.77 -2.12
C ILE A 74 -0.05 8.23 -2.78
N HIS A 75 0.09 7.33 -3.75
CA HIS A 75 -1.06 6.62 -4.32
C HIS A 75 -1.83 5.81 -3.27
N ALA A 76 -1.12 5.05 -2.44
CA ALA A 76 -1.74 4.28 -1.36
C ALA A 76 -2.44 5.18 -0.35
N LEU A 77 -1.82 6.29 0.07
CA LEU A 77 -2.41 7.26 0.99
C LEU A 77 -3.72 7.82 0.45
N ALA A 78 -3.71 8.30 -0.81
CA ALA A 78 -4.90 8.89 -1.43
C ALA A 78 -6.05 7.88 -1.52
N LEU A 79 -5.75 6.63 -1.90
CA LEU A 79 -6.76 5.57 -1.96
C LEU A 79 -7.34 5.26 -0.57
N THR A 80 -6.48 5.01 0.42
CA THR A 80 -6.92 4.60 1.76
C THR A 80 -7.61 5.71 2.52
N ALA A 81 -7.15 6.97 2.37
CA ALA A 81 -7.80 8.14 2.97
C ALA A 81 -9.22 8.31 2.43
N ARG A 82 -9.37 8.32 1.10
CA ARG A 82 -10.69 8.40 0.43
C ARG A 82 -11.62 7.29 0.89
N GLN A 83 -11.11 6.06 0.96
CA GLN A 83 -11.85 4.88 1.43
C GLN A 83 -12.30 4.99 2.89
N ALA A 84 -11.53 5.69 3.73
CA ALA A 84 -11.84 5.95 5.13
C ALA A 84 -12.69 7.23 5.34
N GLY A 85 -13.05 7.95 4.26
CA GLY A 85 -13.77 9.23 4.36
C GLY A 85 -12.90 10.40 4.83
N LEU A 86 -11.58 10.28 4.71
CA LEU A 86 -10.60 11.32 5.04
C LEU A 86 -10.10 12.02 3.78
N GLU A 87 -9.74 13.29 3.90
CA GLU A 87 -8.98 13.99 2.87
C GLU A 87 -7.50 13.61 2.90
N SER A 88 -6.77 13.84 1.81
CA SER A 88 -5.33 13.61 1.76
C SER A 88 -4.59 14.67 0.94
N ILE A 89 -3.48 15.15 1.48
CA ILE A 89 -2.50 16.00 0.79
C ILE A 89 -1.24 15.19 0.53
N GLY A 90 -0.81 15.16 -0.74
CA GLY A 90 0.46 14.58 -1.15
C GLY A 90 1.43 15.66 -1.60
N ILE A 91 2.56 15.78 -0.91
CA ILE A 91 3.65 16.70 -1.31
C ILE A 91 4.66 15.91 -2.15
N ILE A 92 4.68 16.19 -3.45
CA ILE A 92 5.64 15.59 -4.38
C ILE A 92 6.91 16.44 -4.41
N ARG A 93 8.02 15.85 -3.99
CA ARG A 93 9.34 16.48 -4.08
C ARG A 93 9.75 16.50 -5.54
N GLY A 94 10.13 17.68 -6.03
CA GLY A 94 10.83 17.80 -7.29
C GLY A 94 12.28 17.36 -7.10
N GLU A 95 12.77 16.48 -7.98
CA GLU A 95 14.19 16.25 -8.15
C GLU A 95 14.65 17.04 -9.37
N ALA A 96 15.85 17.64 -9.30
CA ALA A 96 16.36 18.51 -10.36
C ALA A 96 16.57 17.77 -11.70
N GLN A 97 16.63 16.45 -11.67
CA GLN A 97 16.83 15.58 -12.81
C GLN A 97 15.91 14.37 -12.66
N TYR A 98 14.99 14.20 -13.60
CA TYR A 98 14.19 12.98 -13.80
C TYR A 98 14.29 12.57 -15.26
#